data_AF-A0A1H4ASL7-F1
#
_entry.id   AF-A0A1H4ASL7-F1
#
_cell.length_a   1.000
_cell.length_b   1.000
_cell.length_c   1.000
_cell.angle_alpha   90.00
_cell.angle_beta   90.00
_cell.angle_gamma   90.00
#
_symmetry.space_group_name_H-M   'P 1'
#
loop_
_entity.id
_entity.type
_entity.pdbx_description
1 polymer ?
#
loop_
_entity_poly.entity_id
_entity_poly.type
_entity_poly.pdbx_seq_one_letter_code
_entity_poly.pdbx_strand_id
1 'polypeptide(L)'
;MIFKEFGLYKLLIFDWDGTIIDSTGRIVSSIRAAARNLELPLPTEEASRDIIGLGLPEALRILFPASGDEVIEPMTRQYAHYYLGIGQPQFPRLF
;
A
#
# COMPACT_ATOMS: atom_id res chain seq x y z
N MET A 1 -24.84 -13.10 44.88
CA MET A 1 -24.80 -12.99 43.41
C MET A 1 -23.64 -12.07 43.06
N ILE A 2 -22.62 -12.58 42.37
CA ILE A 2 -21.35 -11.88 42.12
C ILE A 2 -21.57 -10.87 40.97
N PHE A 3 -21.35 -9.58 41.22
CA PHE A 3 -21.19 -8.61 40.14
C PHE A 3 -19.76 -8.73 39.62
N LYS A 4 -19.59 -9.14 38.36
CA LYS A 4 -18.31 -9.09 37.65
C LYS A 4 -18.28 -7.77 36.89
N GLU A 5 -17.57 -6.77 37.40
CA GLU A 5 -17.26 -5.58 36.60
C GLU A 5 -16.37 -5.99 35.43
N PHE A 6 -16.87 -5.82 34.21
CA PHE A 6 -16.03 -5.74 33.03
C PHE A 6 -15.50 -4.32 32.98
N GLY A 7 -14.24 -4.12 33.34
CA GLY A 7 -13.61 -2.81 33.22
C GLY A 7 -13.69 -2.33 31.78
N LEU A 8 -14.50 -1.29 31.52
CA LEU A 8 -14.48 -0.61 30.23
C LEU A 8 -13.07 -0.04 30.03
N TYR A 9 -12.45 -0.40 28.92
CA TYR A 9 -11.14 0.09 28.53
C TYR A 9 -11.12 1.62 28.61
N LYS A 10 -10.19 2.17 29.40
CA LYS A 10 -10.04 3.64 29.57
C LYS A 10 -9.31 4.30 28.39
N LEU A 11 -8.65 3.50 27.55
CA LEU A 11 -7.89 3.94 26.38
C LEU A 11 -7.76 2.79 25.39
N LEU A 12 -8.11 3.03 24.12
CA LEU A 12 -7.74 2.18 22.99
C LEU A 12 -6.81 2.99 22.09
N ILE A 13 -5.67 2.42 21.74
CA ILE A 13 -4.74 2.94 20.74
C ILE A 13 -4.83 2.00 19.55
N PHE A 14 -5.18 2.55 18.40
CA PHE A 14 -5.17 1.83 17.14
C PHE A 14 -4.00 2.31 16.31
N ASP A 15 -3.30 1.37 15.68
CA ASP A 15 -2.38 1.71 14.61
C ASP A 15 -3.17 2.23 13.40
N TRP A 16 -2.59 3.17 12.65
CA TRP A 16 -3.24 3.76 11.49
C TRP A 16 -3.18 2.84 10.28
N ASP A 17 -2.03 2.21 10.05
CA ASP A 17 -1.74 1.41 8.85
C ASP A 17 -2.01 -0.08 9.10
N GLY A 18 -2.86 -0.71 8.29
CA GLY A 18 -3.20 -2.14 8.41
C GLY A 18 -4.17 -2.50 9.54
N THR A 19 -4.54 -1.55 10.41
CA THR A 19 -5.53 -1.76 11.49
C THR A 19 -6.84 -0.98 11.26
N ILE A 20 -6.77 0.31 10.88
CA ILE A 20 -7.97 1.10 10.52
C ILE A 20 -8.16 1.20 9.00
N ILE A 21 -7.05 1.33 8.26
CA ILE A 21 -7.05 1.40 6.80
C ILE A 21 -6.25 0.21 6.26
N ASP A 22 -6.74 -0.45 5.21
CA ASP A 22 -5.92 -1.38 4.43
C ASP A 22 -4.92 -0.61 3.52
N SER A 23 -4.01 0.06 4.21
CA SER A 23 -2.71 0.55 3.77
C SER A 23 -2.03 -0.26 2.70
N THR A 24 -1.79 -1.49 3.14
CA THR A 24 -0.94 -2.47 2.50
C THR A 24 -1.56 -2.92 1.19
N GLY A 25 -2.84 -3.28 1.19
CA GLY A 25 -3.57 -3.63 -0.03
C GLY A 25 -3.59 -2.49 -1.04
N ARG A 26 -3.75 -1.25 -0.58
CA ARG A 26 -3.72 -0.06 -1.45
C ARG A 26 -2.33 0.21 -2.04
N ILE A 27 -1.27 0.09 -1.25
CA ILE A 27 0.11 0.26 -1.72
C ILE A 27 0.45 -0.80 -2.77
N VAL A 28 0.20 -2.07 -2.45
CA VAL A 28 0.49 -3.21 -3.33
C VAL A 28 -0.25 -3.08 -4.66
N SER A 29 -1.55 -2.79 -4.61
CA SER A 29 -2.36 -2.60 -5.82
C SER A 29 -1.91 -1.39 -6.64
N SER A 30 -1.55 -0.28 -6.00
CA SER A 30 -1.10 0.95 -6.68
C SER A 30 0.25 0.78 -7.36
N ILE A 31 1.23 0.15 -6.69
CA ILE A 31 2.54 -0.15 -7.29
C ILE A 31 2.39 -1.06 -8.50
N ARG A 32 1.60 -2.15 -8.37
CA ARG A 32 1.40 -3.12 -9.44
C ARG A 32 0.62 -2.51 -10.61
N ALA A 33 -0.34 -1.62 -10.35
CA ALA A 33 -1.06 -0.89 -11.39
C ALA A 33 -0.14 0.10 -12.12
N ALA A 34 0.70 0.84 -11.39
CA ALA A 34 1.69 1.75 -11.97
C ALA A 34 2.69 1.01 -12.87
N ALA A 35 3.24 -0.10 -12.38
CA ALA A 35 4.17 -0.94 -13.15
C ALA A 35 3.52 -1.47 -14.43
N ARG A 36 2.27 -1.94 -14.35
CA ARG A 36 1.50 -2.39 -15.53
C ARG A 36 1.29 -1.27 -16.54
N ASN A 37 0.95 -0.07 -16.07
CA ASN A 37 0.69 1.07 -16.95
C ASN A 37 1.97 1.59 -17.65
N LEU A 38 3.12 1.40 -17.03
CA LEU A 38 4.43 1.77 -17.59
C LEU A 38 5.12 0.61 -18.31
N GLU A 39 4.43 -0.52 -18.50
CA GLU A 39 4.97 -1.71 -19.16
C GLU A 39 6.26 -2.25 -18.51
N LEU A 40 6.41 -2.04 -17.21
CA LEU A 40 7.54 -2.55 -16.42
C LEU A 40 7.28 -3.99 -15.94
N PRO A 41 8.34 -4.76 -15.60
CA PRO A 41 8.18 -6.05 -14.97
C PRO A 41 7.26 -5.97 -13.75
N LEU A 42 6.22 -6.79 -13.70
CA LEU A 42 5.23 -6.72 -12.62
C LEU A 42 5.82 -7.34 -11.33
N PRO A 43 6.06 -6.57 -10.26
CA PRO A 43 6.55 -7.12 -9.00
C PRO A 43 5.50 -8.04 -8.37
N THR A 44 5.89 -9.11 -7.69
CA THR A 44 4.94 -9.99 -6.98
C THR A 44 4.23 -9.25 -5.84
N GLU A 45 3.13 -9.81 -5.33
CA GLU A 45 2.48 -9.21 -4.17
C GLU A 45 3.40 -9.20 -2.95
N GLU A 46 4.14 -10.27 -2.74
CA GLU A 46 5.10 -10.43 -1.64
C GLU A 46 6.19 -9.36 -1.72
N ALA A 47 6.87 -9.23 -2.87
CA ALA A 47 7.90 -8.20 -3.06
C ALA A 47 7.32 -6.78 -2.88
N SER A 48 6.07 -6.55 -3.28
CA SER A 48 5.40 -5.26 -3.10
C SER A 48 5.05 -4.98 -1.63
N ARG A 49 4.84 -6.02 -0.80
CA ARG A 49 4.65 -5.89 0.65
C ARG A 49 5.98 -5.66 1.37
N ASP A 50 7.04 -6.31 0.91
CA ASP A 50 8.38 -6.25 1.53
C ASP A 50 8.99 -4.85 1.52
N ILE A 51 8.55 -3.98 0.61
CA ILE A 51 9.03 -2.58 0.54
C ILE A 51 8.27 -1.61 1.44
N ILE A 52 7.24 -2.06 2.17
CA ILE A 52 6.42 -1.19 3.01
C ILE A 52 7.27 -0.67 4.18
N GLY A 53 7.17 0.65 4.42
CA GLY A 53 7.98 1.36 5.40
C GLY A 53 9.23 2.01 4.81
N LEU A 54 9.59 1.72 3.56
CA LEU A 54 10.68 2.40 2.87
C LEU A 54 10.23 3.71 2.22
N GLY A 55 11.20 4.59 1.95
CA GLY A 55 10.97 5.74 1.09
C GLY A 55 10.66 5.30 -0.34
N LEU A 56 9.71 5.96 -1.03
CA LEU A 56 9.28 5.51 -2.36
C LEU A 56 10.43 5.35 -3.38
N PRO A 57 11.41 6.26 -3.51
CA PRO A 57 12.54 6.05 -4.41
C PRO A 57 13.39 4.82 -4.06
N GLU A 58 13.55 4.50 -2.78
CA GLU A 58 14.27 3.32 -2.33
C GLU A 58 13.49 2.04 -2.65
N ALA A 59 12.19 2.01 -2.33
CA ALA A 59 11.29 0.92 -2.68
C ALA A 59 11.32 0.62 -4.19
N LEU A 60 11.28 1.65 -5.03
CA LEU A 60 11.30 1.49 -6.49
C LEU A 60 12.62 0.90 -7.00
N ARG A 61 13.78 1.27 -6.42
CA ARG A 61 15.06 0.65 -6.78
C ARG A 61 15.12 -0.84 -6.42
N ILE A 62 14.52 -1.23 -5.30
CA ILE A 62 14.43 -2.63 -4.89
C ILE A 62 13.51 -3.43 -5.82
N LEU A 63 12.38 -2.84 -6.22
CA LEU A 63 11.40 -3.52 -7.08
C LEU A 63 11.81 -3.59 -8.55
N PHE A 64 12.52 -2.57 -9.05
CA PHE A 64 12.89 -2.45 -10.46
C PHE A 64 14.41 -2.30 -10.66
N PRO A 65 15.24 -3.21 -10.11
CA PRO A 65 16.69 -3.06 -10.12
C PRO A 65 17.29 -3.07 -11.54
N ALA A 66 16.62 -3.71 -12.49
CA ALA A 66 17.04 -3.79 -13.89
C ALA A 66 16.62 -2.58 -14.74
N SER A 67 15.73 -1.72 -14.23
CA SER A 67 15.17 -0.60 -14.98
C SER A 67 15.90 0.73 -14.75
N GLY A 68 16.85 0.78 -13.81
CA GLY A 68 17.63 1.97 -13.51
C GLY A 68 16.83 3.10 -12.82
N ASP A 69 17.51 4.21 -12.51
CA ASP A 69 16.88 5.34 -11.80
C ASP A 69 15.92 6.16 -12.68
N GLU A 70 15.98 6.00 -14.00
CA GLU A 70 15.09 6.66 -14.96
C GLU A 70 13.61 6.31 -14.80
N VAL A 71 13.29 5.14 -14.22
CA VAL A 71 11.89 4.76 -13.97
C VAL A 71 11.33 5.34 -12.68
N ILE A 72 12.16 5.89 -11.78
CA ILE A 72 11.72 6.34 -10.45
C ILE A 72 10.69 7.45 -10.55
N GLU A 73 10.93 8.44 -11.40
CA GLU A 73 10.06 9.60 -11.53
C GLU A 73 8.72 9.24 -12.22
N PRO A 74 8.70 8.52 -13.36
CA PRO A 74 7.47 7.98 -13.93
C PRO A 74 6.67 7.10 -12.97
N MET A 75 7.33 6.18 -12.27
CA MET A 75 6.70 5.30 -11.29
C MET A 75 6.12 6.09 -10.13
N THR A 76 6.82 7.11 -9.62
CA THR A 76 6.33 7.96 -8.54
C THR A 76 5.01 8.64 -8.91
N ARG A 77 4.93 9.21 -10.12
CA ARG A 77 3.70 9.84 -10.62
C ARG A 77 2.56 8.84 -10.79
N GLN A 78 2.83 7.69 -11.40
CA GLN A 78 1.82 6.66 -11.64
C GLN A 78 1.34 6.01 -10.35
N TYR A 79 2.25 5.74 -9.43
CA TYR A 79 1.93 5.28 -8.08
C TYR A 79 0.99 6.28 -7.39
N ALA A 80 1.31 7.58 -7.40
CA ALA A 80 0.45 8.60 -6.80
C ALA A 80 -0.93 8.66 -7.45
N HIS A 81 -1.02 8.50 -8.78
CA HIS A 81 -2.29 8.46 -9.50
C HIS A 81 -3.20 7.32 -9.00
N TYR A 82 -2.68 6.10 -8.92
CA TYR A 82 -3.44 4.94 -8.43
C TYR A 82 -3.69 4.99 -6.93
N TYR A 83 -2.70 5.44 -6.15
CA TYR A 83 -2.83 5.57 -4.70
C TYR A 83 -3.89 6.60 -4.33
N LEU A 84 -4.04 7.71 -5.06
CA LEU A 84 -5.10 8.69 -4.81
C LEU A 84 -6.47 8.28 -5.37
N GLY A 85 -6.54 7.20 -6.16
CA GLY A 85 -7.78 6.74 -6.78
C GLY A 85 -8.26 7.62 -7.93
N ILE A 86 -7.36 8.39 -8.56
CA ILE A 86 -7.71 9.38 -9.61
C ILE A 86 -8.00 8.71 -10.97
N GLY A 87 -8.14 7.38 -11.03
CA GLY A 87 -8.42 6.68 -12.29
C GLY A 87 -8.79 5.19 -12.18
N GLN A 88 -9.27 4.69 -11.04
CA GLN A 88 -9.77 3.32 -10.91
C GLN A 88 -11.25 3.30 -10.51
N PRO A 89 -12.08 2.43 -11.11
CA PRO A 89 -13.41 2.14 -10.60
C PRO A 89 -13.30 1.58 -9.18
N GLN A 90 -14.19 2.03 -8.32
CA GLN A 90 -14.30 1.62 -6.91
C GLN A 90 -14.22 0.10 -6.81
N PHE A 91 -13.26 -0.43 -6.04
CA PHE A 91 -13.34 -1.83 -5.59
C PHE A 91 -14.74 -2.08 -5.03
N PRO A 92 -15.39 -3.22 -5.32
CA PRO A 92 -16.69 -3.51 -4.72
C PRO A 92 -16.51 -3.44 -3.21
N ARG A 93 -17.30 -2.59 -2.54
CA ARG A 93 -17.40 -2.62 -1.08
C ARG A 93 -17.89 -4.01 -0.73
N LEU A 94 -17.01 -4.82 -0.15
CA LEU A 94 -17.43 -6.03 0.55
C LEU A 94 -18.30 -5.55 1.73
N PHE A 95 -19.60 -5.80 1.62
CA PHE A 95 -20.33 -6.39 2.74
C PHE A 95 -20.12 -7.90 2.64
#